data_AF-A0A7C1AD30-F1
#
_entry.id   AF-A0A7C1AD30-F1
#
_cell.length_a   1.000
_cell.length_b   1.000
_cell.length_c   1.000
_cell.angle_alpha   90.00
_cell.angle_beta   90.00
_cell.angle_gamma   90.00
#
_symmetry.space_group_name_H-M   'P 1'
#
loop_
_entity.id
_entity.type
_entity.pdbx_description
1 polymer ?
#
loop_
_entity_poly.entity_id
_entity_poly.type
_entity_poly.pdbx_seq_one_letter_code
_entity_poly.pdbx_strand_id
1 'polypeptide(L)'
;MRILNEKQVNPFLTSLEKRASGSIREDDVQKLVKKIIIDVQKNGDKAVIKYTKKFDSVELKKICATKKEIESAAKKVDLDFMKVLKTSTKRIRKFHEKQKESSWQFTEDGITLGQIIRPLERVGVYIPGGKAAYPSTVLMNVIPAQVAGVTEIALCVPNLKGRIDPYVAAAIKLLGVTEVYKIGGAQAVAAMAYGTKTIKKVDKIVGPGNIYVAIAKRMVFGQVGIDMIAGPSEILIIADKTA
;
A
#
# COMPACT_ATOMS: atom_id res chain seq x y z
N MET A 1 27.57 -6.94 -14.61
CA MET A 1 27.47 -5.47 -14.56
C MET A 1 27.80 -4.93 -15.94
N ARG A 2 26.96 -4.06 -16.52
CA ARG A 2 27.21 -3.49 -17.85
C ARG A 2 27.99 -2.19 -17.67
N ILE A 3 29.18 -2.10 -18.25
CA ILE A 3 29.97 -0.86 -18.30
C ILE A 3 29.62 -0.21 -19.65
N LEU A 4 29.18 1.05 -19.61
CA LEU A 4 28.77 1.79 -20.78
C LEU A 4 29.85 2.81 -21.13
N ASN A 5 30.19 2.92 -22.40
CA ASN A 5 30.90 4.09 -22.93
C ASN A 5 29.90 5.17 -23.37
N GLU A 6 30.38 6.38 -23.66
CA GLU A 6 29.54 7.53 -24.03
C GLU A 6 28.55 7.23 -25.17
N LYS A 7 28.99 6.48 -26.19
CA LYS A 7 28.14 6.11 -27.34
C LYS A 7 27.01 5.16 -26.98
N GLN A 8 27.11 4.44 -25.86
CA GLN A 8 26.12 3.48 -25.38
C GLN A 8 25.15 4.08 -24.34
N VAL A 9 25.41 5.29 -23.84
CA VAL A 9 24.57 5.96 -22.82
C VAL A 9 23.18 6.21 -23.37
N ASN A 10 23.05 6.91 -24.51
CA ASN A 10 21.74 7.26 -25.07
C ASN A 10 20.88 6.02 -25.39
N PRO A 11 21.39 4.97 -26.07
CA PRO A 11 20.63 3.73 -26.26
C PRO A 11 20.22 3.06 -24.95
N PHE A 12 21.06 3.14 -23.92
CA PHE A 12 20.73 2.60 -22.61
C PHE A 12 19.60 3.41 -21.95
N LEU A 13 19.66 4.74 -21.95
CA LEU A 13 18.60 5.61 -21.43
C LEU A 13 17.26 5.33 -22.13
N THR A 14 17.23 5.21 -23.45
CA THR A 14 16.02 4.82 -24.19
C THR A 14 15.50 3.43 -23.76
N SER A 15 16.38 2.50 -23.41
CA SER A 15 15.97 1.20 -22.87
C SER A 15 15.40 1.28 -21.45
N LEU A 16 15.88 2.24 -20.63
CA LEU A 16 15.31 2.53 -19.31
C LEU A 16 13.90 3.07 -19.43
N GLU A 17 13.68 4.03 -20.33
CA GLU A 17 12.37 4.62 -20.61
C GLU A 17 11.35 3.55 -21.03
N LYS A 18 11.78 2.58 -21.85
CA LYS A 18 10.91 1.47 -22.25
C LYS A 18 10.51 0.54 -21.10
N ARG A 19 11.25 0.50 -19.98
CA ARG A 19 10.81 -0.24 -18.78
C ARG A 19 9.61 0.43 -18.10
N ALA A 20 9.44 1.74 -18.30
CA ALA A 20 8.30 2.48 -17.79
C ALA A 20 7.05 2.32 -18.67
N SER A 21 7.19 1.90 -19.93
CA SER A 21 6.09 1.69 -20.87
C SER A 21 5.60 0.24 -20.89
N GLY A 22 4.29 0.04 -20.76
CA GLY A 22 3.63 -1.26 -20.69
C GLY A 22 3.95 -2.23 -21.83
N SER A 23 3.96 -3.54 -21.53
CA SER A 23 4.26 -4.62 -22.48
C SER A 23 3.00 -5.44 -22.83
N ILE A 24 3.03 -6.27 -23.88
CA ILE A 24 1.93 -7.18 -24.29
C ILE A 24 1.42 -8.06 -23.13
N ARG A 25 2.30 -8.43 -22.19
CA ARG A 25 1.96 -9.18 -20.98
C ARG A 25 0.96 -8.44 -20.07
N GLU A 26 0.86 -7.13 -20.23
CA GLU A 26 -0.05 -6.29 -19.46
C GLU A 26 -1.50 -6.46 -19.90
N ASP A 27 -1.80 -6.74 -21.18
CA ASP A 27 -3.17 -6.82 -21.68
C ASP A 27 -3.95 -8.03 -21.13
N ASP A 28 -3.29 -9.18 -21.03
CA ASP A 28 -3.90 -10.38 -20.43
C ASP A 28 -4.09 -10.21 -18.92
N VAL A 29 -3.13 -9.58 -18.26
CA VAL A 29 -3.25 -9.24 -16.82
C VAL A 29 -4.39 -8.24 -16.62
N GLN A 30 -4.53 -7.23 -17.48
CA GLN A 30 -5.64 -6.29 -17.45
C GLN A 30 -6.99 -6.98 -17.60
N LYS A 31 -7.17 -7.88 -18.57
CA LYS A 31 -8.42 -8.64 -18.73
C LYS A 31 -8.74 -9.44 -17.47
N LEU A 32 -7.75 -10.10 -16.88
CA LEU A 32 -7.93 -10.87 -15.65
C LEU A 32 -8.28 -9.98 -14.45
N VAL A 33 -7.57 -8.87 -14.26
CA VAL A 33 -7.83 -7.90 -13.19
C VAL A 33 -9.22 -7.29 -13.34
N LYS A 34 -9.63 -6.90 -14.55
CA LYS A 34 -10.97 -6.39 -14.85
C LYS A 34 -12.05 -7.41 -14.48
N LYS A 35 -11.84 -8.69 -14.80
CA LYS A 35 -12.75 -9.78 -14.41
C LYS A 35 -12.85 -9.91 -12.88
N ILE A 36 -11.73 -9.83 -12.16
CA ILE A 36 -11.71 -9.88 -10.70
C ILE A 36 -12.48 -8.71 -10.11
N ILE A 37 -12.24 -7.48 -10.59
CA ILE A 37 -12.91 -6.27 -10.12
C ILE A 37 -14.43 -6.38 -10.30
N ILE A 38 -14.89 -6.76 -11.50
CA ILE A 38 -16.32 -6.91 -11.79
C ILE A 38 -16.96 -7.99 -10.90
N ASP A 39 -16.26 -9.11 -10.68
CA ASP A 39 -16.76 -10.19 -9.83
C ASP A 39 -16.86 -9.75 -8.36
N VAL A 40 -15.89 -8.98 -7.85
CA VAL A 40 -15.95 -8.41 -6.49
C VAL A 40 -17.08 -7.39 -6.35
N GLN A 41 -17.31 -6.53 -7.35
CA GLN A 41 -18.45 -5.60 -7.31
C GLN A 41 -19.80 -6.33 -7.26
N LYS A 42 -19.95 -7.42 -8.03
CA LYS A 42 -21.21 -8.18 -8.11
C LYS A 42 -21.44 -9.10 -6.91
N ASN A 43 -20.37 -9.76 -6.44
CA ASN A 43 -20.47 -10.88 -5.50
C ASN A 43 -19.81 -10.62 -4.14
N GLY A 44 -19.21 -9.44 -3.94
CA GLY A 44 -18.65 -8.99 -2.66
C GLY A 44 -17.71 -10.00 -2.00
N ASP A 45 -17.96 -10.30 -0.72
CA ASP A 45 -17.14 -11.20 0.09
C ASP A 45 -16.97 -12.60 -0.53
N LYS A 46 -17.99 -13.10 -1.25
CA LYS A 46 -17.91 -14.42 -1.89
C LYS A 46 -16.82 -14.45 -2.95
N ALA A 47 -16.71 -13.40 -3.77
CA ALA A 47 -15.66 -13.27 -4.76
C ALA A 47 -14.29 -13.08 -4.10
N VAL A 48 -14.20 -12.26 -3.05
CA VAL A 48 -12.95 -12.05 -2.29
C VAL A 48 -12.42 -13.36 -1.72
N ILE A 49 -13.28 -14.17 -1.07
CA ILE A 49 -12.90 -15.47 -0.50
C ILE A 49 -12.49 -16.44 -1.62
N LYS A 50 -13.25 -16.49 -2.72
CA LYS A 50 -12.93 -17.31 -3.90
C LYS A 50 -11.54 -17.00 -4.46
N TYR A 51 -11.21 -15.73 -4.67
CA TYR A 51 -9.90 -15.33 -5.21
C TYR A 51 -8.78 -15.50 -4.20
N THR A 52 -9.05 -15.32 -2.90
CA THR A 52 -8.08 -15.62 -1.85
C THR A 52 -7.73 -17.10 -1.83
N LYS A 53 -8.71 -18.00 -1.90
CA LYS A 53 -8.47 -19.44 -2.02
C LYS A 53 -7.68 -19.79 -3.28
N LYS A 54 -8.01 -19.15 -4.41
CA LYS A 54 -7.35 -19.41 -5.70
C LYS A 54 -5.89 -18.94 -5.74
N PHE A 55 -5.59 -17.73 -5.27
CA PHE A 55 -4.29 -17.10 -5.46
C PHE A 55 -3.37 -17.21 -4.25
N ASP A 56 -3.92 -17.23 -3.03
CA ASP A 56 -3.15 -17.32 -1.79
C ASP A 56 -3.11 -18.75 -1.25
N SER A 57 -3.88 -19.68 -1.86
CA SER A 57 -4.04 -21.07 -1.42
C SER A 57 -4.52 -21.20 0.03
N VAL A 58 -5.32 -20.24 0.50
CA VAL A 58 -5.87 -20.19 1.86
C VAL A 58 -7.38 -20.12 1.85
N GLU A 59 -8.01 -21.02 2.59
CA GLU A 59 -9.44 -20.99 2.83
C GLU A 59 -9.76 -20.10 4.05
N LEU A 60 -10.17 -18.86 3.76
CA LEU A 60 -10.51 -17.91 4.82
C LEU A 60 -11.91 -18.19 5.38
N LYS A 61 -11.96 -18.54 6.67
CA LYS A 61 -13.23 -18.55 7.44
C LYS A 61 -13.73 -17.14 7.76
N LYS A 62 -12.81 -16.19 7.95
CA LYS A 62 -13.08 -14.78 8.23
C LYS A 62 -12.08 -13.91 7.49
N ILE A 63 -12.58 -12.88 6.82
CA ILE A 63 -11.77 -11.90 6.09
C ILE A 63 -10.99 -11.03 7.09
N CYS A 64 -11.65 -10.56 8.15
CA CYS A 64 -11.00 -9.75 9.20
C CYS A 64 -10.02 -10.59 10.04
N ALA A 65 -8.86 -10.02 10.34
CA ALA A 65 -7.99 -10.49 11.38
C ALA A 65 -8.54 -10.07 12.75
N THR A 66 -8.46 -10.96 13.73
CA THR A 66 -8.80 -10.65 15.11
C THR A 66 -7.61 -10.01 15.83
N LYS A 67 -7.89 -9.21 16.85
CA LYS A 67 -6.85 -8.66 17.75
C LYS A 67 -5.94 -9.77 18.30
N LYS A 68 -6.51 -10.92 18.67
CA LYS A 68 -5.77 -12.08 19.17
C LYS A 68 -4.82 -12.68 18.11
N GLU A 69 -5.23 -12.75 16.85
CA GLU A 69 -4.36 -13.19 15.75
C GLU A 69 -3.15 -12.25 15.58
N ILE A 70 -3.38 -10.93 15.58
CA ILE A 70 -2.33 -9.93 15.45
C ILE A 70 -1.38 -9.98 16.66
N GLU A 71 -1.91 -10.04 17.88
CA GLU A 71 -1.11 -10.10 19.10
C GLU A 71 -0.27 -11.37 19.19
N SER A 72 -0.85 -12.52 18.83
CA SER A 72 -0.16 -13.81 18.82
C SER A 72 0.98 -13.84 17.79
N ALA A 73 0.75 -13.27 16.61
CA ALA A 73 1.79 -13.14 15.59
C ALA A 73 2.92 -12.18 16.04
N ALA A 74 2.56 -11.01 16.59
CA ALA A 74 3.52 -10.01 17.05
C ALA A 74 4.40 -10.49 18.21
N LYS A 75 3.92 -11.41 19.07
CA LYS A 75 4.72 -11.99 20.18
C LYS A 75 5.92 -12.81 19.72
N LYS A 76 6.00 -13.19 18.44
CA LYS A 76 7.11 -13.98 17.89
C LYS A 76 8.32 -13.12 17.48
N VAL A 77 8.20 -11.80 17.60
CA VAL A 77 9.25 -10.84 17.26
C VAL A 77 10.09 -10.56 18.51
N ASP A 78 11.40 -10.56 18.37
CA ASP A 78 12.33 -10.32 19.47
C ASP A 78 12.32 -8.85 19.93
N LEU A 79 12.86 -8.63 21.14
CA LEU A 79 12.85 -7.31 21.76
C LEU A 79 13.75 -6.31 21.03
N ASP A 80 14.83 -6.74 20.40
CA ASP A 80 15.76 -5.84 19.72
C ASP A 80 15.14 -5.32 18.42
N PHE A 81 14.46 -6.18 17.68
CA PHE A 81 13.64 -5.76 16.55
C PHE A 81 12.55 -4.77 17.00
N MET A 82 11.87 -5.02 18.12
CA MET A 82 10.87 -4.09 18.65
C MET A 82 11.47 -2.72 19.01
N LYS A 83 12.72 -2.65 19.50
CA LYS A 83 13.44 -1.37 19.74
C LYS A 83 13.71 -0.65 18.42
N VAL A 84 14.17 -1.37 17.38
CA VAL A 84 14.39 -0.82 16.04
C VAL A 84 13.08 -0.28 15.47
N LEU A 85 11.99 -1.05 15.56
CA LEU A 85 10.69 -0.68 15.05
C LEU A 85 10.15 0.59 15.73
N LYS A 86 10.27 0.70 17.06
CA LYS A 86 9.91 1.91 17.82
C LYS A 86 10.74 3.12 17.41
N THR A 87 12.04 2.93 17.20
CA THR A 87 12.96 4.00 16.77
C THR A 87 12.58 4.51 15.38
N SER A 88 12.33 3.60 14.43
CA SER A 88 11.86 3.92 13.08
C SER A 88 10.52 4.65 13.12
N THR A 89 9.55 4.18 13.91
CA THR A 89 8.25 4.85 14.08
C THR A 89 8.41 6.29 14.55
N LYS A 90 9.25 6.55 15.56
CA LYS A 90 9.51 7.92 16.05
C LYS A 90 10.12 8.81 14.98
N ARG A 91 11.10 8.31 14.23
CA ARG A 91 11.77 9.07 13.15
C ARG A 91 10.81 9.40 12.00
N ILE A 92 10.05 8.42 11.52
CA ILE A 92 9.08 8.60 10.44
C ILE A 92 7.99 9.59 10.86
N ARG A 93 7.47 9.46 12.09
CA ARG A 93 6.46 10.38 12.62
C ARG A 93 6.99 11.81 12.71
N LYS A 94 8.16 12.02 13.31
CA LYS A 94 8.79 13.34 13.43
C LYS A 94 9.01 14.00 12.07
N PHE A 95 9.38 13.22 11.05
CA PHE A 95 9.54 13.74 9.70
C PHE A 95 8.21 14.21 9.09
N HIS A 96 7.18 13.38 9.14
CA HIS A 96 5.87 13.72 8.55
C HIS A 96 5.14 14.82 9.34
N GLU A 97 5.35 14.93 10.65
CA GLU A 97 4.82 16.04 11.46
C GLU A 97 5.35 17.39 10.98
N LYS A 98 6.61 17.46 10.51
CA LYS A 98 7.18 18.68 9.93
C LYS A 98 6.63 19.02 8.54
N GLN A 99 6.08 18.04 7.82
CA GLN A 99 5.48 18.22 6.50
C GLN A 99 3.98 18.53 6.58
N LYS A 100 3.37 18.45 7.76
CA LYS A 100 1.94 18.65 7.94
C LYS A 100 1.58 20.11 7.66
N GLU A 101 0.85 20.32 6.58
CA GLU A 101 0.35 21.64 6.21
C GLU A 101 -0.78 22.08 7.15
N SER A 102 -0.90 23.40 7.35
CA SER A 102 -1.97 24.03 8.13
C SER A 102 -2.86 24.84 7.19
N SER A 103 -4.17 24.85 7.48
CA SER A 103 -5.09 25.77 6.82
C SER A 103 -4.67 27.22 7.07
N TRP A 104 -4.90 28.08 6.08
CA TRP A 104 -4.55 29.51 6.17
C TRP A 104 -5.61 30.35 5.45
N GLN A 105 -5.66 31.63 5.81
CA GLN A 105 -6.52 32.63 5.17
C GLN A 105 -5.88 34.02 5.28
N PHE A 106 -6.17 34.90 4.34
CA PHE A 106 -5.83 36.33 4.39
C PHE A 106 -6.95 37.17 3.77
N THR A 107 -6.94 38.47 4.07
CA THR A 107 -7.92 39.44 3.55
C THR A 107 -7.17 40.61 2.94
N GLU A 108 -7.55 40.99 1.71
CA GLU A 108 -6.99 42.12 0.97
C GLU A 108 -8.12 42.81 0.19
N ASP A 109 -8.18 44.14 0.23
CA ASP A 109 -9.24 44.95 -0.39
C ASP A 109 -10.68 44.49 -0.09
N GLY A 110 -10.90 43.97 1.12
CA GLY A 110 -12.21 43.43 1.55
C GLY A 110 -12.54 42.04 1.01
N ILE A 111 -11.64 41.40 0.27
CA ILE A 111 -11.77 40.03 -0.25
C ILE A 111 -10.97 39.08 0.64
N THR A 112 -11.60 38.00 1.11
CA THR A 112 -10.94 36.95 1.90
C THR A 112 -10.64 35.73 1.03
N LEU A 113 -9.37 35.33 0.99
CA LEU A 113 -8.88 34.14 0.29
C LEU A 113 -8.19 33.20 1.28
N GLY A 114 -8.16 31.90 0.98
CA GLY A 114 -7.58 30.92 1.87
C GLY A 114 -7.56 29.50 1.31
N GLN A 115 -6.95 28.61 2.07
CA GLN A 115 -6.92 27.17 1.80
C GLN A 115 -7.29 26.41 3.07
N ILE A 116 -8.30 25.55 2.97
CA ILE A 116 -8.69 24.64 4.05
C ILE A 116 -8.11 23.25 3.75
N ILE A 117 -7.29 22.76 4.65
CA ILE A 117 -6.65 21.44 4.55
C ILE A 117 -7.36 20.48 5.50
N ARG A 118 -7.91 19.39 4.97
CA ARG A 118 -8.61 18.35 5.74
C ARG A 118 -8.04 16.97 5.43
N PRO A 119 -7.87 16.10 6.44
CA PRO A 119 -7.52 14.71 6.18
C PRO A 119 -8.66 14.01 5.43
N LEU A 120 -8.31 12.95 4.71
CA LEU A 120 -9.28 11.97 4.26
C LEU A 120 -9.94 11.31 5.47
N GLU A 121 -11.22 10.96 5.35
CA GLU A 121 -11.92 10.22 6.39
C GLU A 121 -11.39 8.80 6.48
N ARG A 122 -11.22 8.13 5.32
CA ARG A 122 -10.87 6.72 5.30
C ARG A 122 -9.87 6.35 4.21
N VAL A 123 -8.80 5.64 4.59
CA VAL A 123 -7.78 5.15 3.66
C VAL A 123 -7.58 3.64 3.75
N GLY A 124 -7.35 3.03 2.59
CA GLY A 124 -6.95 1.64 2.46
C GLY A 124 -5.44 1.54 2.25
N VAL A 125 -4.77 0.70 3.01
CA VAL A 125 -3.33 0.44 2.91
C VAL A 125 -3.11 -1.00 2.48
N TYR A 126 -2.57 -1.18 1.29
CA TYR A 126 -2.16 -2.49 0.80
C TYR A 126 -0.74 -2.81 1.25
N ILE A 127 -0.57 -3.95 1.92
CA ILE A 127 0.73 -4.47 2.35
C ILE A 127 1.06 -5.72 1.52
N PRO A 128 2.19 -5.77 0.80
CA PRO A 128 2.62 -6.98 0.11
C PRO A 128 2.78 -8.18 1.07
N GLY A 129 2.49 -9.38 0.58
CA GLY A 129 2.68 -10.63 1.32
C GLY A 129 3.93 -11.40 0.91
N GLY A 130 4.17 -12.53 1.58
CA GLY A 130 5.23 -13.48 1.22
C GLY A 130 6.62 -12.95 1.51
N LYS A 131 7.55 -13.11 0.56
CA LYS A 131 8.94 -12.64 0.72
C LYS A 131 9.05 -11.11 0.79
N ALA A 132 8.00 -10.39 0.41
CA ALA A 132 7.94 -8.93 0.43
C ALA A 132 7.10 -8.39 1.60
N ALA A 133 6.79 -9.22 2.61
CA ALA A 133 6.07 -8.79 3.80
C ALA A 133 6.96 -7.91 4.69
N TYR A 134 6.97 -6.61 4.40
CA TYR A 134 7.85 -5.66 5.10
C TYR A 134 7.08 -4.84 6.14
N PRO A 135 7.52 -4.82 7.42
CA PRO A 135 6.96 -3.92 8.42
C PRO A 135 7.18 -2.45 8.07
N SER A 136 8.24 -2.12 7.33
CA SER A 136 8.51 -0.77 6.84
C SER A 136 7.37 -0.23 5.96
N THR A 137 6.74 -1.08 5.12
CA THR A 137 5.58 -0.67 4.31
C THR A 137 4.40 -0.26 5.18
N VAL A 138 4.18 -0.96 6.30
CA VAL A 138 3.16 -0.57 7.30
C VAL A 138 3.50 0.80 7.86
N LEU A 139 4.74 0.99 8.36
CA LEU A 139 5.16 2.25 8.95
C LEU A 139 5.04 3.43 7.97
N MET A 140 5.55 3.27 6.76
CA MET A 140 5.62 4.35 5.75
C MET A 140 4.27 4.73 5.16
N ASN A 141 3.22 3.90 5.30
CA ASN A 141 1.87 4.24 4.82
C ASN A 141 0.93 4.66 5.97
N VAL A 142 1.01 3.99 7.12
CA VAL A 142 0.09 4.25 8.24
C VAL A 142 0.50 5.49 9.02
N ILE A 143 1.79 5.72 9.28
CA ILE A 143 2.22 6.87 10.07
C ILE A 143 1.85 8.20 9.40
N PRO A 144 2.05 8.41 8.08
CA PRO A 144 1.64 9.65 7.42
C PRO A 144 0.13 9.87 7.48
N ALA A 145 -0.67 8.81 7.31
CA ALA A 145 -2.13 8.89 7.45
C ALA A 145 -2.55 9.31 8.87
N GLN A 146 -1.93 8.73 9.90
CA GLN A 146 -2.18 9.12 11.30
C GLN A 146 -1.76 10.56 11.59
N VAL A 147 -0.62 11.01 11.04
CA VAL A 147 -0.13 12.40 11.21
C VAL A 147 -1.07 13.39 10.52
N ALA A 148 -1.55 13.07 9.32
CA ALA A 148 -2.54 13.86 8.60
C ALA A 148 -3.85 14.00 9.39
N GLY A 149 -4.22 12.98 10.17
CA GLY A 149 -5.43 12.96 11.00
C GLY A 149 -6.55 12.08 10.42
N VAL A 150 -6.20 11.10 9.58
CA VAL A 150 -7.15 10.11 9.05
C VAL A 150 -7.69 9.27 10.21
N THR A 151 -9.02 9.16 10.30
CA THR A 151 -9.71 8.48 11.41
C THR A 151 -9.87 6.98 11.16
N GLU A 152 -10.07 6.57 9.91
CA GLU A 152 -10.25 5.16 9.54
C GLU A 152 -9.14 4.67 8.61
N ILE A 153 -8.35 3.70 9.08
CA ILE A 153 -7.24 3.10 8.32
C ILE A 153 -7.46 1.59 8.21
N ALA A 154 -7.79 1.13 7.00
CA ALA A 154 -8.01 -0.28 6.70
C ALA A 154 -6.77 -0.90 6.06
N LEU A 155 -6.24 -1.99 6.62
CA LEU A 155 -5.09 -2.70 6.04
C LEU A 155 -5.55 -3.95 5.31
N CYS A 156 -5.01 -4.18 4.12
CA CYS A 156 -5.07 -5.47 3.44
C CYS A 156 -3.69 -6.14 3.49
N VAL A 157 -3.60 -7.27 4.18
CA VAL A 157 -2.38 -8.06 4.34
C VAL A 157 -2.67 -9.49 3.87
N PRO A 158 -2.07 -9.95 2.74
CA PRO A 158 -2.26 -11.30 2.26
C PRO A 158 -1.81 -12.34 3.30
N ASN A 159 -2.69 -13.26 3.63
CA ASN A 159 -2.47 -14.26 4.68
C ASN A 159 -1.79 -15.53 4.13
N LEU A 160 -0.63 -15.38 3.49
CA LEU A 160 0.05 -16.52 2.86
C LEU A 160 0.42 -17.58 3.91
N LYS A 161 0.19 -18.86 3.60
CA LYS A 161 0.35 -19.98 4.54
C LYS A 161 -0.54 -19.90 5.80
N GLY A 162 -1.63 -19.14 5.73
CA GLY A 162 -2.66 -19.09 6.76
C GLY A 162 -2.31 -18.23 7.99
N ARG A 163 -1.19 -17.48 7.97
CA ARG A 163 -0.81 -16.58 9.07
C ARG A 163 -0.29 -15.23 8.57
N ILE A 164 -0.55 -14.18 9.35
CA ILE A 164 0.06 -12.86 9.14
C ILE A 164 1.54 -12.95 9.54
N ASP A 165 2.40 -12.29 8.78
CA ASP A 165 3.83 -12.21 9.09
C ASP A 165 4.06 -11.57 10.49
N PRO A 166 4.88 -12.18 11.37
CA PRO A 166 5.12 -11.66 12.72
C PRO A 166 5.60 -10.21 12.76
N TYR A 167 6.49 -9.82 11.86
CA TYR A 167 7.07 -8.48 11.84
C TYR A 167 6.05 -7.44 11.36
N VAL A 168 5.26 -7.79 10.34
CA VAL A 168 4.11 -6.98 9.92
C VAL A 168 3.09 -6.84 11.04
N ALA A 169 2.75 -7.93 11.74
CA ALA A 169 1.82 -7.91 12.87
C ALA A 169 2.35 -7.04 14.03
N ALA A 170 3.66 -7.06 14.30
CA ALA A 170 4.28 -6.19 15.29
C ALA A 170 4.16 -4.70 14.93
N ALA A 171 4.33 -4.33 13.66
CA ALA A 171 4.13 -2.97 13.18
C ALA A 171 2.67 -2.52 13.29
N ILE A 172 1.72 -3.38 12.87
CA ILE A 172 0.28 -3.13 13.00
C ILE A 172 -0.09 -2.88 14.46
N LYS A 173 0.36 -3.77 15.35
CA LYS A 173 0.10 -3.66 16.79
C LYS A 173 0.70 -2.38 17.37
N LEU A 174 1.94 -2.05 17.01
CA LEU A 174 2.64 -0.86 17.50
C LEU A 174 1.93 0.44 17.09
N LEU A 175 1.36 0.49 15.88
CA LEU A 175 0.63 1.65 15.38
C LEU A 175 -0.85 1.68 15.79
N GLY A 176 -1.34 0.65 16.48
CA GLY A 176 -2.71 0.59 16.99
C GLY A 176 -3.77 0.43 15.91
N VAL A 177 -3.43 -0.10 14.73
CA VAL A 177 -4.42 -0.30 13.65
C VAL A 177 -5.25 -1.55 13.94
N THR A 178 -6.57 -1.38 13.97
CA THR A 178 -7.53 -2.41 14.37
C THR A 178 -8.23 -3.08 13.19
N GLU A 179 -8.36 -2.37 12.07
CA GLU A 179 -9.04 -2.87 10.88
C GLU A 179 -8.05 -3.51 9.91
N VAL A 180 -7.92 -4.83 9.97
CA VAL A 180 -6.97 -5.60 9.15
C VAL A 180 -7.70 -6.75 8.46
N TYR A 181 -7.55 -6.83 7.14
CA TYR A 181 -8.13 -7.85 6.28
C TYR A 181 -7.04 -8.78 5.74
N LYS A 182 -7.27 -10.08 5.84
CA LYS A 182 -6.34 -11.17 5.52
C LYS A 182 -6.26 -11.48 4.02
N ILE A 183 -6.36 -10.46 3.17
CA ILE A 183 -6.54 -10.59 1.72
C ILE A 183 -5.49 -9.81 0.93
N GLY A 184 -5.22 -10.26 -0.29
CA GLY A 184 -4.23 -9.67 -1.20
C GLY A 184 -4.75 -9.39 -2.62
N GLY A 185 -3.81 -9.06 -3.52
CA GLY A 185 -4.05 -8.99 -4.96
C GLY A 185 -5.07 -7.94 -5.42
N ALA A 186 -5.54 -8.11 -6.66
CA ALA A 186 -6.55 -7.25 -7.26
C ALA A 186 -7.90 -7.30 -6.52
N GLN A 187 -8.24 -8.44 -5.91
CA GLN A 187 -9.47 -8.61 -5.14
C GLN A 187 -9.50 -7.73 -3.88
N ALA A 188 -8.35 -7.53 -3.22
CA ALA A 188 -8.25 -6.61 -2.08
C ALA A 188 -8.43 -5.15 -2.50
N VAL A 189 -7.79 -4.75 -3.61
CA VAL A 189 -7.95 -3.40 -4.17
C VAL A 189 -9.41 -3.14 -4.56
N ALA A 190 -10.04 -4.10 -5.24
CA ALA A 190 -11.46 -4.00 -5.60
C ALA A 190 -12.36 -3.89 -4.36
N ALA A 191 -12.13 -4.72 -3.34
CA ALA A 191 -12.91 -4.69 -2.11
C ALA A 191 -12.78 -3.37 -1.36
N MET A 192 -11.57 -2.78 -1.30
CA MET A 192 -11.37 -1.45 -0.71
C MET A 192 -12.03 -0.35 -1.55
N ALA A 193 -11.97 -0.44 -2.89
CA ALA A 193 -12.47 0.61 -3.77
C ALA A 193 -14.01 0.67 -3.88
N TYR A 194 -14.67 -0.49 -3.85
CA TYR A 194 -16.12 -0.60 -4.03
C TYR A 194 -16.87 -0.97 -2.75
N GLY A 195 -16.15 -1.45 -1.74
CA GLY A 195 -16.76 -2.02 -0.55
C GLY A 195 -17.33 -3.42 -0.79
N THR A 196 -17.57 -4.14 0.30
CA THR A 196 -18.30 -5.40 0.39
C THR A 196 -19.15 -5.39 1.66
N LYS A 197 -19.82 -6.51 1.98
CA LYS A 197 -20.54 -6.65 3.26
C LYS A 197 -19.60 -6.54 4.46
N THR A 198 -18.37 -7.05 4.34
CA THR A 198 -17.37 -7.03 5.43
C THR A 198 -16.43 -5.83 5.34
N ILE A 199 -16.07 -5.38 4.14
CA ILE A 199 -15.05 -4.34 3.92
C ILE A 199 -15.75 -3.05 3.53
N LYS A 200 -15.67 -2.01 4.37
CA LYS A 200 -16.20 -0.69 3.99
C LYS A 200 -15.30 -0.06 2.91
N LYS A 201 -15.93 0.57 1.91
CA LYS A 201 -15.25 1.38 0.88
C LYS A 201 -14.31 2.41 1.54
N VAL A 202 -13.17 2.69 0.93
CA VAL A 202 -12.22 3.73 1.33
C VAL A 202 -12.18 4.87 0.31
N ASP A 203 -11.60 6.03 0.68
CA ASP A 203 -11.48 7.19 -0.23
C ASP A 203 -10.20 7.16 -1.04
N LYS A 204 -9.13 6.58 -0.49
CA LYS A 204 -7.82 6.45 -1.15
C LYS A 204 -7.17 5.12 -0.82
N ILE A 205 -6.54 4.49 -1.82
CA ILE A 205 -5.75 3.27 -1.66
C ILE A 205 -4.27 3.59 -1.87
N VAL A 206 -3.45 3.25 -0.87
CA VAL A 206 -1.99 3.41 -0.91
C VAL A 206 -1.29 2.09 -0.70
N GLY A 207 0.00 2.06 -1.02
CA GLY A 207 0.87 0.92 -0.78
C GLY A 207 1.27 0.22 -2.09
N PRO A 208 2.54 -0.22 -2.20
CA PRO A 208 3.05 -0.87 -3.39
C PRO A 208 2.51 -2.30 -3.50
N GLY A 209 2.47 -2.85 -4.71
CA GLY A 209 2.10 -4.24 -4.92
C GLY A 209 2.64 -4.75 -6.24
N ASN A 210 2.36 -6.02 -6.54
CA ASN A 210 2.72 -6.60 -7.83
C ASN A 210 1.90 -6.00 -8.98
N ILE A 211 2.18 -6.44 -10.21
CA ILE A 211 1.50 -5.94 -11.42
C ILE A 211 -0.03 -6.03 -11.35
N TYR A 212 -0.60 -7.03 -10.69
CA TYR A 212 -2.05 -7.17 -10.51
C TYR A 212 -2.63 -6.07 -9.62
N VAL A 213 -1.93 -5.73 -8.54
CA VAL A 213 -2.32 -4.63 -7.63
C VAL A 213 -2.15 -3.29 -8.33
N ALA A 214 -1.05 -3.10 -9.06
CA ALA A 214 -0.77 -1.88 -9.81
C ALA A 214 -1.85 -1.61 -10.88
N ILE A 215 -2.20 -2.62 -11.68
CA ILE A 215 -3.27 -2.53 -12.68
C ILE A 215 -4.63 -2.34 -12.01
N ALA A 216 -4.90 -3.04 -10.89
CA ALA A 216 -6.16 -2.84 -10.18
C ALA A 216 -6.30 -1.41 -9.66
N LYS A 217 -5.24 -0.83 -9.07
CA LYS A 217 -5.20 0.57 -8.62
C LYS A 217 -5.44 1.53 -9.77
N ARG A 218 -4.82 1.29 -10.93
CA ARG A 218 -5.09 2.07 -12.15
C ARG A 218 -6.56 1.99 -12.57
N MET A 219 -7.17 0.80 -12.54
CA MET A 219 -8.56 0.59 -12.96
C MET A 219 -9.60 1.17 -12.01
N VAL A 220 -9.28 1.32 -10.72
CA VAL A 220 -10.18 1.92 -9.73
C VAL A 220 -9.91 3.40 -9.47
N PHE A 221 -8.90 3.97 -10.12
CA PHE A 221 -8.64 5.40 -10.06
C PHE A 221 -9.86 6.18 -10.57
N GLY A 222 -10.26 7.22 -9.84
CA GLY A 222 -11.50 7.97 -10.08
C GLY A 222 -12.68 7.49 -9.23
N GLN A 223 -12.75 6.20 -8.88
CA GLN A 223 -13.66 5.71 -7.84
C GLN A 223 -13.08 5.95 -6.43
N VAL A 224 -11.75 5.84 -6.32
CA VAL A 224 -10.93 6.16 -5.16
C VAL A 224 -9.65 6.85 -5.63
N GLY A 225 -9.02 7.63 -4.76
CA GLY A 225 -7.66 8.10 -4.97
C GLY A 225 -6.66 6.96 -4.94
N ILE A 226 -5.54 7.12 -5.64
CA ILE A 226 -4.36 6.25 -5.49
C ILE A 226 -3.12 7.12 -5.20
N ASP A 227 -2.06 6.53 -4.65
CA ASP A 227 -0.74 7.15 -4.50
C ASP A 227 -0.01 7.25 -5.85
N MET A 228 0.40 6.11 -6.40
CA MET A 228 1.08 5.96 -7.68
C MET A 228 0.94 4.52 -8.19
N ILE A 229 1.22 4.32 -9.48
CA ILE A 229 1.42 2.99 -10.05
C ILE A 229 2.89 2.63 -9.82
N ALA A 230 3.15 1.72 -8.89
CA ALA A 230 4.52 1.36 -8.53
C ALA A 230 5.25 0.67 -9.71
N GLY A 231 6.39 1.22 -10.09
CA GLY A 231 7.35 0.61 -11.02
C GLY A 231 8.41 -0.23 -10.31
N PRO A 232 9.36 -0.83 -11.05
CA PRO A 232 10.53 -1.49 -10.46
C PRO A 232 11.38 -0.49 -9.66
N SER A 233 11.94 -0.93 -8.54
CA SER A 233 12.85 -0.10 -7.72
C SER A 233 14.18 0.15 -8.45
N GLU A 234 14.70 1.37 -8.36
CA GLU A 234 15.97 1.77 -8.98
C GLU A 234 16.85 2.56 -7.98
N ILE A 235 18.16 2.51 -8.18
CA ILE A 235 19.16 3.27 -7.43
C ILE A 235 20.26 3.75 -8.39
N LEU A 236 20.63 5.04 -8.30
CA LEU A 236 21.75 5.64 -9.00
C LEU A 236 22.82 6.02 -7.99
N ILE A 237 24.04 5.53 -8.20
CA ILE A 237 25.20 5.84 -7.36
C ILE A 237 26.17 6.68 -8.21
N ILE A 238 26.47 7.88 -7.73
CA ILE A 238 27.53 8.73 -8.28
C ILE A 238 28.65 8.72 -7.26
N ALA A 239 29.81 8.21 -7.65
CA ALA A 239 30.98 8.05 -6.80
C ALA A 239 32.18 8.64 -7.52
N ASP A 240 33.01 9.38 -6.78
CA ASP A 240 34.32 9.81 -7.24
C ASP A 240 35.41 8.89 -6.68
N LYS A 241 36.67 9.28 -6.83
CA LYS A 241 37.83 8.51 -6.34
C LYS A 241 37.94 8.41 -4.81
N THR A 242 37.13 9.14 -4.05
CA THR A 242 37.20 9.22 -2.57
C THR A 242 36.13 8.40 -1.86
N ALA A 243 35.20 7.83 -2.63
CA ALA A 243 34.10 7.01 -2.14
C ALA A 243 34.51 5.55 -1.83
#